data_AF-A0A9E3XHE7-F1
#
_entry.id   AF-A0A9E3XHE7-F1
#
_cell.length_a   1.000
_cell.length_b   1.000
_cell.length_c   1.000
_cell.angle_alpha   90.00
_cell.angle_beta   90.00
_cell.angle_gamma   90.00
#
_symmetry.space_group_name_H-M   'P 1'
#
loop_
_entity.id
_entity.type
_entity.pdbx_description
1 polymer ?
#
loop_
_entity_poly.entity_id
_entity_poly.type
_entity_poly.pdbx_seq_one_letter_code
_entity_poly.pdbx_strand_id
1 'polypeptide(L)'
;MKTRFGTMPDGRTVDLYTLTNAAGMEMSVTNYGGIIVSLKLPGSDGRLADVVLGYDRLDDYLRDPFYLGALIGRYANRIAGGRFVLNGKTYALAANNGPNHLHGGVRGFNRVL
;
A
#
# COMPACT_ATOMS: atom_id res chain seq x y z
N MET A 1 6.39 6.09 -17.03
CA MET A 1 7.34 7.16 -16.65
C MET A 1 7.70 7.02 -15.18
N LYS A 2 8.94 7.28 -14.79
CA LYS A 2 9.39 7.25 -13.38
C LYS A 2 9.64 8.68 -12.89
N THR A 3 9.14 9.04 -11.71
CA THR A 3 9.38 10.33 -11.06
C THR A 3 9.68 10.15 -9.57
N ARG A 4 10.34 11.14 -8.96
CA ARG A 4 10.56 11.15 -7.52
C ARG A 4 9.26 11.50 -6.80
N PHE A 5 8.84 10.65 -5.86
CA PHE A 5 7.65 10.88 -5.04
C PHE A 5 7.97 11.53 -3.69
N GLY A 6 9.12 11.18 -3.10
CA GLY A 6 9.55 11.74 -1.84
C GLY A 6 10.85 11.13 -1.32
N THR A 7 11.12 11.35 -0.03
CA THR A 7 12.27 10.77 0.67
C THR A 7 11.80 10.18 1.99
N MET A 8 12.25 8.98 2.31
CA MET A 8 12.06 8.35 3.62
C MET A 8 12.81 9.13 4.71
N PRO A 9 12.40 9.00 6.00
CA PRO A 9 13.13 9.62 7.11
C PRO A 9 14.60 9.21 7.22
N ASP A 10 14.97 8.05 6.68
CA ASP A 10 16.35 7.54 6.63
C ASP A 10 17.14 7.98 5.39
N GLY A 11 16.59 8.89 4.58
CA GLY A 11 17.24 9.47 3.41
C GLY A 11 17.06 8.68 2.12
N ARG A 12 16.46 7.49 2.14
CA ARG A 12 16.20 6.71 0.91
C ARG A 12 15.15 7.40 0.03
N THR A 13 15.34 7.32 -1.28
CA THR A 13 14.40 7.91 -2.25
C THR A 13 13.21 6.99 -2.50
N VAL A 14 12.02 7.57 -2.57
CA VAL A 14 10.78 6.89 -2.97
C VAL A 14 10.35 7.42 -4.33
N ASP A 15 9.96 6.52 -5.22
CA ASP A 15 9.66 6.81 -6.60
C ASP A 15 8.22 6.42 -6.96
N LEU A 16 7.64 7.18 -7.89
CA LEU A 16 6.37 6.88 -8.52
C LEU A 16 6.62 6.35 -9.94
N TYR A 17 5.87 5.33 -10.31
CA TYR A 17 5.88 4.69 -11.62
C TYR A 17 4.49 4.85 -12.24
N THR A 18 4.41 5.63 -13.30
CA THR A 18 3.17 5.82 -14.06
C THR A 18 3.16 4.92 -15.30
N LEU A 19 2.12 4.12 -15.44
CA LEU A 19 1.86 3.21 -16.54
C LEU A 19 0.64 3.70 -17.30
N THR A 20 0.73 3.75 -18.63
CA THR A 20 -0.39 4.14 -19.51
C THR A 20 -0.67 3.01 -20.48
N ASN A 21 -1.93 2.63 -20.66
CA ASN A 21 -2.32 1.62 -21.65
C ASN A 21 -2.83 2.25 -22.95
N ALA A 22 -3.04 1.43 -23.99
CA ALA A 22 -3.50 1.89 -25.30
C ALA A 22 -4.93 2.50 -25.29
N ALA A 23 -5.72 2.23 -24.25
CA ALA A 23 -7.06 2.78 -24.09
C ALA A 23 -7.08 4.11 -23.30
N GLY A 24 -5.91 4.67 -22.97
CA GLY A 24 -5.79 5.95 -22.28
C GLY A 24 -5.93 5.89 -20.75
N MET A 25 -6.01 4.70 -20.15
CA MET A 25 -5.95 4.57 -18.69
C MET A 25 -4.53 4.84 -18.19
N GLU A 26 -4.41 5.58 -17.08
CA GLU A 26 -3.15 5.85 -16.40
C GLU A 26 -3.19 5.35 -14.95
N MET A 27 -2.19 4.58 -14.55
CA MET A 27 -2.02 4.14 -13.17
C MET A 27 -0.66 4.60 -12.65
N SER A 28 -0.66 5.23 -11.47
CA SER A 28 0.56 5.56 -10.75
C SER A 28 0.72 4.70 -9.51
N VAL A 29 1.86 4.00 -9.41
CA VAL A 29 2.20 3.12 -8.29
C VAL A 29 3.54 3.52 -7.69
N THR A 30 3.67 3.55 -6.37
CA THR A 30 4.95 3.84 -5.68
C THR A 30 5.66 2.54 -5.29
N ASN A 31 7.00 2.58 -5.26
CA ASN A 31 7.78 1.47 -4.70
C ASN A 31 7.69 1.37 -3.18
N TYR A 32 7.22 2.41 -2.49
CA TYR A 32 6.88 2.30 -1.07
C TYR A 32 5.53 1.59 -0.91
N GLY A 33 5.55 0.40 -0.31
CA GLY A 33 4.35 -0.37 0.00
C GLY A 33 3.58 -0.90 -1.22
N GLY A 34 4.15 -0.78 -2.42
CA GLY A 34 3.48 -1.11 -3.68
C GLY A 34 2.15 -0.37 -3.85
N ILE A 35 2.05 0.85 -3.32
CA ILE A 35 0.78 1.57 -3.20
C ILE A 35 0.35 2.12 -4.55
N ILE A 36 -0.89 1.84 -4.96
CA ILE A 36 -1.55 2.55 -6.07
C ILE A 36 -1.94 3.93 -5.56
N VAL A 37 -1.27 4.96 -6.05
CA VAL A 37 -1.48 6.36 -5.66
C VAL A 37 -2.60 7.02 -6.46
N SER A 38 -2.74 6.62 -7.74
CA SER A 38 -3.74 7.19 -8.66
C SER A 38 -4.09 6.15 -9.72
N LEU A 39 -5.37 6.09 -10.10
CA LEU A 39 -5.86 5.28 -11.21
C LEU A 39 -6.89 6.10 -11.99
N LYS A 40 -6.48 6.61 -13.14
CA LYS A 40 -7.26 7.49 -13.99
C LYS A 40 -7.81 6.75 -15.20
N LEU A 41 -9.12 6.87 -15.41
CA LEU A 41 -9.81 6.28 -16.55
C LEU A 41 -10.57 7.36 -17.34
N PRO A 42 -10.68 7.22 -18.67
CA PRO A 42 -11.52 8.10 -19.46
C PRO A 42 -13.00 7.83 -19.14
N GLY A 43 -13.72 8.89 -18.79
CA GLY A 43 -15.17 8.89 -18.69
C GLY A 43 -15.86 8.89 -20.05
N SER A 44 -17.19 8.90 -20.06
CA SER A 44 -17.99 8.94 -21.30
C SER A 44 -17.77 10.21 -22.13
N ASP A 45 -17.29 11.30 -21.52
CA ASP A 45 -16.90 12.54 -22.19
C ASP A 45 -15.43 12.56 -22.63
N GLY A 46 -14.71 11.45 -22.44
CA GLY A 46 -13.29 11.31 -22.74
C GLY A 46 -12.35 11.93 -21.71
N ARG A 47 -12.86 12.58 -20.66
CA ARG A 47 -12.01 13.17 -19.61
C ARG A 47 -11.53 12.12 -18.62
N LEU A 48 -10.27 12.22 -18.21
CA LEU A 48 -9.71 11.35 -17.19
C LEU A 48 -10.23 11.74 -15.80
N ALA A 49 -10.73 10.75 -15.06
CA ALA A 49 -11.09 10.89 -13.65
C ALA A 49 -10.29 9.88 -12.83
N ASP A 50 -9.75 10.32 -11.70
CA ASP A 50 -9.13 9.42 -10.72
C ASP A 50 -10.24 8.70 -9.93
N VAL A 51 -10.18 7.38 -9.87
CA VAL A 51 -11.23 6.53 -9.27
C VAL A 51 -10.81 5.84 -7.98
N VAL A 52 -9.60 6.13 -7.47
CA VAL A 52 -9.13 5.58 -6.20
C VAL A 52 -8.95 6.67 -5.15
N LEU A 53 -9.10 6.29 -3.88
CA LEU A 53 -8.73 7.14 -2.76
C LEU A 53 -7.23 7.06 -2.52
N GLY A 54 -6.62 8.19 -2.20
CA GLY A 54 -5.20 8.28 -1.91
C GLY A 54 -4.80 9.65 -1.39
N TYR A 55 -3.49 9.85 -1.28
CA TYR A 55 -2.88 11.10 -0.88
C TYR A 55 -1.92 11.61 -1.97
N ASP A 56 -1.70 12.92 -1.99
CA ASP A 56 -0.79 13.56 -2.96
C ASP A 56 0.69 13.46 -2.54
N ARG A 57 0.98 13.18 -1.26
CA ARG A 57 2.33 13.24 -0.68
C ARG A 57 2.72 11.94 0.01
N LEU A 58 4.01 11.58 -0.10
CA LEU A 58 4.58 10.44 0.63
C LEU A 58 4.36 10.53 2.14
N ASP A 59 4.55 11.71 2.74
CA ASP A 59 4.44 11.91 4.19
C ASP A 59 3.08 11.48 4.74
N ASP A 60 2.02 11.60 3.93
CA ASP A 60 0.66 11.23 4.33
C ASP A 60 0.47 9.71 4.29
N TYR A 61 1.06 9.03 3.30
CA TYR A 61 1.13 7.56 3.30
C TYR A 61 1.98 7.00 4.44
N LEU A 62 3.05 7.68 4.87
CA LEU A 62 3.84 7.25 6.03
C LEU A 62 3.01 7.29 7.34
N ARG A 63 2.01 8.17 7.40
CA ARG A 63 1.09 8.35 8.53
C ARG A 63 -0.24 7.63 8.37
N ASP A 64 -0.51 7.05 7.20
CA ASP A 64 -1.81 6.46 6.87
C ASP A 64 -2.17 5.28 7.78
N PRO A 65 -3.35 5.33 8.44
CA PRO A 65 -3.90 4.20 9.17
C PRO A 65 -4.84 3.30 8.33
N PHE A 66 -5.18 3.70 7.10
CA PHE A 66 -6.28 3.12 6.32
C PHE A 66 -5.84 2.14 5.22
N TYR A 67 -4.54 2.02 4.96
CA TYR A 67 -3.95 1.10 3.97
C TYR A 67 -4.41 1.38 2.52
N LEU A 68 -4.68 2.64 2.19
CA LEU A 68 -5.25 3.02 0.88
C LEU A 68 -4.32 2.59 -0.25
N GLY A 69 -4.86 1.79 -1.18
CA GLY A 69 -4.13 1.31 -2.38
C GLY A 69 -2.93 0.41 -2.10
N ALA A 70 -2.66 0.04 -0.84
CA ALA A 70 -1.41 -0.59 -0.44
C ALA A 70 -1.37 -2.10 -0.71
N LEU A 71 -0.17 -2.62 -1.00
CA LEU A 71 0.09 -4.05 -1.01
C LEU A 71 0.15 -4.59 0.42
N ILE A 72 -0.76 -5.51 0.74
CA ILE A 72 -0.91 -6.05 2.08
C ILE A 72 -0.23 -7.41 2.23
N GLY A 73 0.60 -7.55 3.26
CA GLY A 73 1.24 -8.82 3.58
C GLY A 73 2.11 -8.76 4.85
N ARG A 74 2.60 -9.89 5.36
CA ARG A 74 2.58 -11.24 4.74
C ARG A 74 1.23 -11.96 4.76
N TYR A 75 0.31 -11.55 5.62
CA TYR A 75 -1.04 -12.08 5.66
C TYR A 75 -2.02 -10.91 5.67
N ALA A 76 -2.95 -10.87 4.72
CA ALA A 76 -3.99 -9.86 4.68
C ALA A 76 -5.13 -10.22 5.63
N ASN A 77 -5.73 -9.20 6.24
CA ASN A 77 -6.76 -9.33 7.25
C ASN A 77 -6.23 -9.94 8.57
N ARG A 78 -7.10 -10.58 9.36
CA ARG A 78 -6.86 -10.89 10.76
C ARG A 78 -6.39 -12.32 10.99
N ILE A 79 -5.51 -12.50 11.97
CA ILE A 79 -5.22 -13.78 12.62
C ILE A 79 -5.65 -13.66 14.08
N ALA A 80 -6.58 -14.52 14.48
CA ALA A 80 -7.21 -14.48 15.79
C ALA A 80 -6.19 -14.68 16.92
N GLY A 81 -6.28 -13.85 17.96
CA GLY A 81 -5.40 -13.95 19.14
C GLY A 81 -3.91 -13.72 18.83
N GLY A 82 -3.59 -13.19 17.64
CA GLY A 82 -2.24 -12.94 17.19
C GLY A 82 -1.38 -14.19 17.14
N ARG A 83 -1.96 -15.38 16.92
CA ARG A 83 -1.23 -16.64 16.94
C ARG A 83 -1.81 -17.65 15.95
N PHE A 84 -0.97 -18.55 15.48
CA PHE A 84 -1.38 -19.71 14.70
C PHE A 84 -0.42 -20.87 14.92
N VAL A 85 -0.84 -22.07 14.54
CA VAL A 85 0.01 -23.28 14.55
C VAL A 85 0.30 -23.67 13.12
N LEU A 86 1.57 -23.92 12.80
CA LEU A 86 1.99 -24.45 11.51
C LEU A 86 3.01 -25.55 11.75
N ASN A 87 2.78 -26.73 11.16
CA ASN A 87 3.62 -27.93 11.34
C ASN A 87 3.90 -28.26 12.81
N GLY A 88 2.86 -28.19 13.65
CA GLY A 88 2.94 -28.48 15.09
C GLY A 88 3.64 -27.39 15.93
N LYS A 89 4.16 -26.32 15.31
CA LYS A 89 4.78 -25.19 16.03
C LYS A 89 3.82 -24.02 16.15
N THR A 90 3.67 -23.50 17.37
CA THR A 90 2.92 -22.27 17.62
C THR A 90 3.78 -21.05 17.30
N TYR A 91 3.22 -20.13 16.52
CA TYR A 91 3.82 -18.84 16.19
C TYR A 91 2.99 -17.74 16.85
N ALA A 92 3.65 -16.90 17.63
CA ALA A 92 3.08 -15.65 18.14
C ALA A 92 3.45 -14.50 17.20
N LEU A 93 2.49 -13.64 16.94
CA LEU A 93 2.59 -12.47 16.08
C LEU A 93 2.28 -11.20 16.88
N ALA A 94 2.61 -10.05 16.31
CA ALA A 94 2.21 -8.77 16.89
C ALA A 94 0.68 -8.66 16.93
N ALA A 95 0.12 -8.38 18.11
CA ALA A 95 -1.30 -8.06 18.28
C ALA A 95 -1.52 -6.55 18.01
N ASN A 96 -1.57 -6.17 16.75
CA ASN A 96 -1.72 -4.77 16.31
C ASN A 96 -3.18 -4.35 16.06
N ASN A 97 -4.15 -5.22 16.36
CA ASN A 97 -5.57 -4.88 16.29
C ASN A 97 -6.34 -5.55 17.44
N GLY A 98 -6.33 -4.91 18.62
CA GLY A 98 -6.86 -5.50 19.84
C GLY A 98 -6.11 -6.81 20.14
N PRO A 99 -6.81 -7.94 20.40
CA PRO A 99 -6.14 -9.22 20.62
C PRO A 99 -5.59 -9.87 19.34
N ASN A 100 -5.90 -9.30 18.16
CA ASN A 100 -5.63 -9.93 16.87
C ASN A 100 -4.39 -9.35 16.17
N HIS A 101 -3.79 -10.15 15.30
CA HIS A 101 -2.84 -9.68 14.30
C HIS A 101 -3.59 -9.24 13.05
N LEU A 102 -3.21 -8.13 12.42
CA LEU A 102 -3.86 -7.56 11.26
C LEU A 102 -2.83 -7.13 10.22
N HIS A 103 -3.08 -7.45 8.94
CA HIS A 103 -2.36 -6.88 7.78
C HIS A 103 -0.83 -6.99 7.87
N GLY A 104 -0.31 -8.10 8.40
CA GLY A 104 1.13 -8.33 8.51
C GLY A 104 1.81 -7.69 9.72
N GLY A 105 1.06 -6.98 10.58
CA GLY A 105 1.53 -6.50 11.87
C GLY A 105 1.95 -5.03 11.89
N VAL A 106 2.82 -4.67 12.84
CA VAL A 106 3.30 -3.29 13.05
C VAL A 106 4.01 -2.74 11.81
N ARG A 107 4.75 -3.59 11.11
CA ARG A 107 5.43 -3.26 9.85
C ARG A 107 5.12 -4.33 8.79
N GLY A 108 3.92 -4.25 8.24
CA GLY A 108 3.50 -5.04 7.09
C GLY A 108 4.13 -4.55 5.78
N PHE A 109 3.81 -5.22 4.67
CA PHE A 109 4.32 -4.88 3.35
C PHE A 109 3.93 -3.46 2.89
N ASN A 110 2.84 -2.90 3.41
CA ASN A 110 2.46 -1.51 3.13
C ASN A 110 3.44 -0.46 3.69
N ARG A 111 4.34 -0.83 4.61
CA ARG A 111 5.27 0.09 5.29
C ARG A 111 6.74 -0.21 5.01
N VAL A 112 7.03 -0.79 3.85
CA VAL A 112 8.40 -1.04 3.39
C VAL A 112 8.63 -0.41 2.03
N LEU A 113 9.89 -0.03 1.79
CA LEU A 113 10.40 0.37 0.48
C LEU A 113 11.10 -0.82 -0.15
#